data_AF-A0A6A9T4S4-F1
#
_entry.id   AF-A0A6A9T4S4-F1
#
_cell.length_a   1.000
_cell.length_b   1.000
_cell.length_c   1.000
_cell.angle_alpha   90.00
_cell.angle_beta   90.00
_cell.angle_gamma   90.00
#
_symmetry.space_group_name_H-M   'P 1'
#
loop_
_entity.id
_entity.type
_entity.pdbx_description
1 polymer ?
#
loop_
_entity_poly.entity_id
_entity_poly.type
_entity_poly.pdbx_seq_one_letter_code
_entity_poly.pdbx_strand_id
1 'polypeptide(L)'
;MSAPSLPTGYDVSKHVFAGRRDCLLTVGFDRRRQRIPRFLVQLYYRVSTDPIEWTWIARMDHNETSALGHDVYHEGLHVDVDRRSGPAAHLKLAHSPLPASRGAVIRGCVDYFKREAQYFIDTYEERRPPGQPPSWSDGGEPSLTFIPSQRVEGNMSRKAPADADIISDEELTELLADAEGTTPEEIERGAAELDLASPEEATVVDE
;
A
#
# COMPACT_ATOMS: atom_id res chain seq x y z
N MET A 1 16.10 14.95 -4.76
CA MET A 1 16.29 13.97 -3.69
C MET A 1 15.87 12.62 -4.21
N SER A 2 16.58 11.59 -3.74
CA SER A 2 16.41 10.16 -4.03
C SER A 2 15.03 9.67 -3.61
N ALA A 3 14.65 8.47 -4.04
CA ALA A 3 13.45 7.76 -3.60
C ALA A 3 13.16 7.91 -2.08
N PRO A 4 11.90 7.75 -1.62
CA PRO A 4 11.56 7.74 -0.20
C PRO A 4 12.44 6.78 0.60
N SER A 5 12.63 7.04 1.89
CA SER A 5 13.42 6.15 2.76
C SER A 5 12.81 4.76 2.83
N LEU A 6 13.66 3.73 2.83
CA LEU A 6 13.22 2.37 3.12
C LEU A 6 12.73 2.24 4.57
N PRO A 7 11.78 1.31 4.83
CA PRO A 7 11.47 0.86 6.17
C PRO A 7 12.74 0.53 6.95
N THR A 8 12.79 0.95 8.21
CA THR A 8 13.95 0.69 9.07
C THR A 8 13.63 -0.37 10.10
N GLY A 9 14.67 -1.08 10.55
CA GLY A 9 14.54 -2.12 11.58
C GLY A 9 13.95 -3.43 11.09
N TYR A 10 13.85 -3.66 9.78
CA TYR A 10 13.48 -4.95 9.18
C TYR A 10 14.72 -5.67 8.63
N ASP A 11 14.70 -7.01 8.62
CA ASP A 11 15.78 -7.81 8.03
C ASP A 11 15.95 -7.56 6.52
N VAL A 12 14.83 -7.40 5.82
CA VAL A 12 14.78 -7.07 4.38
C VAL A 12 13.98 -5.79 4.20
N SER A 13 14.47 -4.87 3.38
CA SER A 13 13.72 -3.69 2.96
C SER A 13 14.06 -3.31 1.53
N LYS A 14 13.03 -3.04 0.71
CA LYS A 14 13.14 -2.83 -0.73
C LYS A 14 12.18 -1.76 -1.25
N HIS A 15 12.60 -1.04 -2.28
CA HIS A 15 11.69 -0.27 -3.13
C HIS A 15 11.10 -1.21 -4.16
N VAL A 16 9.80 -1.09 -4.38
CA VAL A 16 9.06 -1.92 -5.36
C VAL A 16 8.35 -1.00 -6.34
N PHE A 17 8.39 -1.35 -7.62
CA PHE A 17 7.76 -0.53 -8.65
C PHE A 17 6.23 -0.50 -8.47
N ALA A 18 5.65 0.69 -8.32
CA ALA A 18 4.21 0.86 -8.08
C ALA A 18 3.33 0.82 -9.35
N GLY A 19 3.88 0.53 -10.53
CA GLY A 19 3.13 0.59 -11.79
C GLY A 19 2.96 2.00 -12.37
N ARG A 20 3.29 3.05 -11.62
CA ARG A 20 3.14 4.47 -12.02
C ARG A 20 4.32 5.33 -11.51
N ARG A 21 4.61 6.43 -12.20
CA ARG A 21 5.83 7.26 -12.00
C ARG A 21 5.74 8.26 -10.85
N ASP A 22 4.54 8.55 -10.40
CA ASP A 22 4.20 9.42 -9.29
C ASP A 22 3.95 8.64 -8.00
N CYS A 23 4.05 7.31 -8.02
CA CYS A 23 4.06 6.47 -6.83
C CYS A 23 5.32 5.60 -6.74
N LEU A 24 5.62 5.19 -5.51
CA LEU A 24 6.62 4.16 -5.22
C LEU A 24 6.12 3.32 -4.05
N LEU A 25 6.40 2.01 -4.07
CA LEU A 25 6.14 1.16 -2.91
C LEU A 25 7.43 0.93 -2.14
N THR A 26 7.32 0.80 -0.82
CA THR A 26 8.36 0.20 0.00
C THR A 26 7.81 -0.99 0.74
N VAL A 27 8.60 -2.06 0.79
CA VAL A 27 8.29 -3.29 1.53
C VAL A 27 9.41 -3.53 2.52
N GLY A 28 9.07 -3.79 3.79
CA GLY A 28 9.99 -4.24 4.82
C GLY A 28 9.43 -5.49 5.51
N PHE A 29 10.27 -6.48 5.78
CA PHE A 29 9.86 -7.68 6.52
C PHE A 29 11.01 -8.38 7.23
N ASP A 30 10.67 -9.09 8.31
CA ASP A 30 11.61 -9.91 9.09
C ASP A 30 11.63 -11.36 8.63
N ARG A 31 12.75 -12.05 8.83
CA ARG A 31 12.95 -13.46 8.47
C ARG A 31 13.26 -14.28 9.71
N ARG A 32 12.35 -15.18 10.10
CA ARG A 32 12.56 -16.06 11.26
C ARG A 32 12.09 -17.48 10.99
N ARG A 33 13.05 -18.40 10.81
CA ARG A 33 12.81 -19.85 10.68
C ARG A 33 11.73 -20.17 9.62
N GLN A 34 11.92 -19.68 8.40
CA GLN A 34 10.97 -19.89 7.29
C GLN A 34 9.58 -19.29 7.56
N ARG A 35 9.54 -18.16 8.27
CA ARG A 35 8.31 -17.41 8.56
C ARG A 35 8.64 -15.93 8.61
N ILE A 36 7.65 -15.11 8.25
CA ILE A 36 7.74 -13.65 8.32
C ILE A 36 6.93 -13.17 9.53
N PRO A 37 7.53 -12.91 10.70
CA PRO A 37 6.74 -12.52 11.89
C PRO A 37 6.28 -11.05 11.86
N ARG A 38 6.85 -10.24 10.95
CA ARG A 38 6.55 -8.81 10.86
C ARG A 38 6.75 -8.33 9.43
N PHE A 39 5.85 -7.51 8.94
CA PHE A 39 6.01 -6.82 7.66
C PHE A 39 5.35 -5.45 7.66
N LEU A 40 5.79 -4.61 6.72
CA LEU A 40 5.27 -3.30 6.44
C LEU A 40 5.29 -3.07 4.92
N VAL A 41 4.13 -2.72 4.36
CA VAL A 41 3.99 -2.31 2.96
C VAL A 41 3.47 -0.87 2.96
N GLN A 42 4.17 0.04 2.29
CA GLN A 42 3.78 1.45 2.22
C GLN A 42 3.72 1.93 0.77
N LEU A 43 2.65 2.66 0.44
CA LEU A 43 2.50 3.39 -0.80
C LEU A 43 2.93 4.85 -0.59
N TYR A 44 3.90 5.29 -1.38
CA TYR A 44 4.35 6.69 -1.44
C TYR A 44 3.79 7.38 -2.67
N TYR A 45 3.51 8.68 -2.54
CA TYR A 45 3.08 9.58 -3.59
C TYR A 45 4.03 10.79 -3.69
N ARG A 46 4.38 11.18 -4.91
CA ARG A 46 5.23 12.33 -5.19
C ARG A 46 4.41 13.62 -5.23
N VAL A 47 4.41 14.36 -4.12
CA VAL A 47 3.64 15.60 -3.93
C VAL A 47 4.29 16.84 -4.53
N SER A 48 5.61 16.81 -4.77
CA SER A 48 6.34 17.89 -5.46
C SER A 48 7.42 17.33 -6.37
N THR A 49 7.71 18.05 -7.45
CA THR A 49 8.77 17.72 -8.43
C THR A 49 9.97 18.65 -8.39
N ASP A 50 9.87 19.80 -7.71
CA ASP A 50 10.96 20.75 -7.52
C ASP A 50 10.82 21.53 -6.19
N PRO A 51 11.49 21.09 -5.10
CA PRO A 51 12.26 19.86 -5.01
C PRO A 51 11.37 18.61 -5.13
N ILE A 52 11.96 17.47 -5.53
CA ILE A 52 11.24 16.19 -5.47
C ILE A 52 10.92 15.87 -4.01
N GLU A 53 9.64 15.71 -3.70
CA GLU A 53 9.13 15.36 -2.38
C GLU A 53 8.17 14.18 -2.47
N TRP A 54 8.37 13.22 -1.57
CA TRP A 54 7.55 12.02 -1.43
C TRP A 54 6.94 11.99 -0.04
N THR A 55 5.68 11.55 0.05
CA THR A 55 5.03 11.23 1.32
C THR A 55 4.41 9.85 1.24
N TRP A 56 4.32 9.14 2.36
CA TRP A 56 3.52 7.93 2.42
C TRP A 56 2.04 8.35 2.46
N ILE A 57 1.18 7.63 1.75
CA ILE A 57 -0.25 7.92 1.67
C ILE A 57 -1.12 6.74 2.10
N ALA A 58 -0.57 5.53 2.07
CA ALA A 58 -1.24 4.34 2.58
C ALA A 58 -0.22 3.35 3.14
N ARG A 59 -0.62 2.61 4.17
CA ARG A 59 0.20 1.60 4.86
C ARG A 59 -0.65 0.39 5.23
N MET A 60 -0.05 -0.79 5.07
CA MET A 60 -0.52 -2.05 5.66
C MET A 60 0.65 -2.66 6.44
N ASP A 61 0.39 -3.15 7.65
CA ASP A 61 1.42 -3.82 8.44
C ASP A 61 0.90 -4.96 9.30
N HIS A 62 1.85 -5.78 9.71
CA HIS A 62 1.65 -6.91 10.60
C HIS A 62 2.84 -6.99 11.55
N ASN A 63 2.59 -7.23 12.83
CA ASN A 63 3.59 -7.45 13.85
C ASN A 63 3.06 -8.32 15.00
N GLU A 64 3.17 -9.64 14.89
CA GLU A 64 2.78 -10.55 15.97
C GLU A 64 3.78 -10.60 17.14
N THR A 65 4.93 -9.93 17.01
CA THR A 65 6.02 -10.01 18.01
C THR A 65 5.96 -8.93 19.07
N SER A 66 5.05 -7.97 18.93
CA SER A 66 4.83 -6.86 19.85
C SER A 66 3.42 -6.94 20.41
N ALA A 67 3.27 -6.72 21.72
CA ALA A 67 1.94 -6.64 22.34
C ALA A 67 1.12 -5.43 21.87
N LEU A 68 1.78 -4.43 21.29
CA LEU A 68 1.16 -3.27 20.65
C LEU A 68 1.24 -3.35 19.11
N GLY A 69 1.61 -4.51 18.57
CA GLY A 69 1.67 -4.73 17.13
C GLY A 69 0.36 -5.31 16.61
N HIS A 70 0.07 -5.09 15.33
CA HIS A 70 -1.14 -5.59 14.69
C HIS A 70 -0.99 -7.04 14.25
N ASP A 71 -1.92 -7.92 14.63
CA ASP A 71 -2.02 -9.25 14.06
C ASP A 71 -3.18 -9.34 13.06
N VAL A 72 -2.87 -9.17 11.78
CA VAL A 72 -3.85 -9.24 10.68
C VAL A 72 -4.63 -10.56 10.63
N TYR A 73 -4.13 -11.66 11.22
CA TYR A 73 -4.86 -12.93 11.27
C TYR A 73 -5.93 -12.97 12.38
N HIS A 74 -5.84 -12.07 13.36
CA HIS A 74 -6.84 -11.91 14.42
C HIS A 74 -7.71 -10.66 14.21
N GLU A 75 -7.11 -9.57 13.72
CA GLU A 75 -7.74 -8.25 13.58
C GLU A 75 -8.42 -8.07 12.21
N GLY A 76 -7.95 -8.81 11.19
CA GLY A 76 -8.24 -8.58 9.78
C GLY A 76 -7.25 -7.62 9.14
N LEU A 77 -7.27 -7.52 7.81
CA LEU A 77 -6.39 -6.60 7.09
C LEU A 77 -6.94 -5.16 7.15
N HIS A 78 -6.09 -4.23 7.57
CA HIS A 78 -6.39 -2.80 7.61
C HIS A 78 -5.40 -1.97 6.80
N VAL A 79 -5.84 -0.78 6.40
CA VAL A 79 -5.01 0.23 5.73
C VAL A 79 -5.06 1.52 6.50
N ASP A 80 -3.90 2.01 6.93
CA ASP A 80 -3.77 3.38 7.43
C ASP A 80 -3.60 4.31 6.23
N VAL A 81 -4.51 5.26 6.07
CA VAL A 81 -4.52 6.22 4.97
C VAL A 81 -4.19 7.60 5.48
N ASP A 82 -3.10 8.18 4.99
CA ASP A 82 -2.73 9.55 5.34
C ASP A 82 -3.63 10.56 4.63
N ARG A 83 -3.85 11.72 5.26
CA ARG A 83 -4.66 12.82 4.71
C ARG A 83 -3.90 14.12 4.82
N ARG A 84 -3.97 14.95 3.78
CA ARG A 84 -3.20 16.19 3.70
C ARG A 84 -3.44 17.15 4.87
N SER A 85 -4.67 17.26 5.37
CA SER A 85 -5.04 18.21 6.42
C SER A 85 -5.75 17.59 7.64
N GLY A 86 -5.89 16.26 7.68
CA GLY A 86 -6.61 15.54 8.74
C GLY A 86 -5.80 14.42 9.39
N PRO A 87 -6.30 13.80 10.46
CA PRO A 87 -5.66 12.62 11.04
C PRO A 87 -5.66 11.46 10.03
N ALA A 88 -4.78 10.48 10.19
CA ALA A 88 -4.87 9.25 9.39
C ALA A 88 -6.26 8.59 9.58
N ALA A 89 -6.74 7.91 8.55
CA ALA A 89 -7.96 7.10 8.61
C ALA A 89 -7.58 5.62 8.58
N HIS A 90 -8.21 4.82 9.44
CA HIS A 90 -7.97 3.38 9.47
C HIS A 90 -9.11 2.66 8.75
N LEU A 91 -8.77 2.02 7.63
CA LEU A 91 -9.71 1.31 6.80
C LEU A 91 -9.63 -0.18 7.08
N LYS A 92 -10.69 -0.77 7.63
CA LYS A 92 -10.82 -2.22 7.71
C LYS A 92 -11.33 -2.76 6.37
N LEU A 93 -10.50 -3.55 5.70
CA LEU A 93 -10.84 -4.12 4.39
C LEU A 93 -11.72 -5.36 4.57
N ALA A 94 -12.73 -5.50 3.71
CA ALA A 94 -13.37 -6.80 3.50
C ALA A 94 -12.44 -7.66 2.66
N HIS A 95 -12.19 -8.90 3.09
CA HIS A 95 -11.27 -9.80 2.41
C HIS A 95 -11.69 -11.27 2.53
N SER A 96 -11.28 -12.10 1.57
CA SER A 96 -11.31 -13.55 1.71
C SER A 96 -10.37 -14.00 2.86
N PRO A 97 -10.50 -15.22 3.41
CA PRO A 97 -9.60 -15.70 4.44
C PRO A 97 -8.13 -15.53 4.05
N LEU A 98 -7.32 -14.95 4.95
CA LEU A 98 -5.91 -14.67 4.64
C LEU A 98 -5.13 -15.99 4.42
N PRO A 99 -4.29 -16.06 3.37
CA PRO A 99 -3.37 -17.17 3.19
C PRO A 99 -2.48 -17.38 4.42
N ALA A 100 -2.17 -18.65 4.74
CA ALA A 100 -1.24 -18.97 5.82
C ALA A 100 0.18 -18.43 5.56
N SER A 101 0.58 -18.40 4.29
CA SER A 101 1.80 -17.74 3.82
C SER A 101 1.67 -16.23 3.97
N ARG A 102 2.54 -15.62 4.77
CA ARG A 102 2.62 -14.16 4.92
C ARG A 102 3.32 -13.53 3.73
N GLY A 103 4.17 -14.28 3.03
CA GLY A 103 4.70 -13.88 1.73
C GLY A 103 3.58 -13.63 0.73
N ALA A 104 2.61 -14.53 0.62
CA ALA A 104 1.42 -14.36 -0.21
C ALA A 104 0.59 -13.13 0.21
N VAL A 105 0.44 -12.89 1.52
CA VAL A 105 -0.24 -11.69 2.03
C VAL A 105 0.49 -10.41 1.61
N ILE A 106 1.82 -10.34 1.79
CA ILE A 106 2.63 -9.18 1.38
C ILE A 106 2.50 -8.92 -0.12
N ARG A 107 2.60 -9.98 -0.94
CA ARG A 107 2.47 -9.89 -2.39
C ARG A 107 1.08 -9.37 -2.79
N GLY A 108 0.02 -9.86 -2.15
CA GLY A 108 -1.36 -9.37 -2.34
C GLY A 108 -1.55 -7.91 -1.91
N CYS A 109 -0.94 -7.49 -0.80
CA CYS A 109 -0.93 -6.08 -0.36
C CYS A 109 -0.25 -5.15 -1.39
N VAL A 110 0.86 -5.61 -1.97
CA VAL A 110 1.55 -4.89 -3.05
C VAL A 110 0.66 -4.78 -4.29
N ASP A 111 0.03 -5.85 -4.73
CA ASP A 111 -0.91 -5.82 -5.87
C ASP A 111 -2.11 -4.90 -5.61
N TYR A 112 -2.62 -4.93 -4.38
CA TYR A 112 -3.69 -4.06 -3.93
C TYR A 112 -3.31 -2.58 -4.08
N PHE A 113 -2.17 -2.17 -3.52
CA PHE A 113 -1.75 -0.78 -3.64
C PHE A 113 -1.45 -0.35 -5.06
N LYS A 114 -0.95 -1.24 -5.93
CA LYS A 114 -0.78 -0.92 -7.36
C LYS A 114 -2.13 -0.67 -8.03
N ARG A 115 -3.10 -1.56 -7.79
CA ARG A 115 -4.43 -1.48 -8.38
C ARG A 115 -5.20 -0.26 -7.89
N GLU A 116 -5.13 0.02 -6.59
CA GLU A 116 -5.93 1.05 -5.92
C GLU A 116 -5.18 2.37 -5.69
N ALA A 117 -3.98 2.54 -6.27
CA ALA A 117 -3.14 3.72 -6.04
C ALA A 117 -3.89 5.04 -6.26
N GLN A 118 -4.76 5.10 -7.28
CA GLN A 118 -5.53 6.29 -7.58
C GLN A 118 -6.52 6.66 -6.46
N TYR A 119 -7.15 5.67 -5.85
CA TYR A 119 -8.04 5.88 -4.71
C TYR A 119 -7.29 6.55 -3.55
N PHE A 120 -6.11 6.05 -3.21
CA PHE A 120 -5.31 6.58 -2.11
C PHE A 120 -4.77 7.98 -2.41
N ILE A 121 -4.40 8.27 -3.65
CA ILE A 121 -4.03 9.63 -4.07
C ILE A 121 -5.22 10.57 -3.92
N ASP A 122 -6.40 10.19 -4.41
CA ASP A 122 -7.57 11.06 -4.34
C ASP A 122 -8.06 11.26 -2.90
N THR A 123 -7.84 10.28 -2.03
CA THR A 123 -8.12 10.40 -0.59
C THR A 123 -7.12 11.33 0.09
N TYR A 124 -5.82 11.18 -0.20
CA TYR A 124 -4.76 12.03 0.33
C TYR A 124 -4.93 13.49 -0.13
N GLU A 125 -5.25 13.71 -1.41
CA GLU A 125 -5.53 15.03 -2.01
C GLU A 125 -6.94 15.54 -1.67
N GLU A 126 -7.69 14.83 -0.82
CA GLU A 126 -9.01 15.23 -0.31
C GLU A 126 -10.06 15.47 -1.41
N ARG A 127 -9.90 14.79 -2.54
CA ARG A 127 -10.89 14.76 -3.64
C ARG A 127 -12.03 13.79 -3.35
N ARG A 128 -11.83 12.88 -2.39
CA ARG A 128 -12.83 11.93 -1.90
C ARG A 128 -12.62 11.60 -0.42
N PRO A 129 -13.67 11.22 0.32
CA PRO A 129 -13.52 10.70 1.67
C PRO A 129 -12.94 9.26 1.69
N PRO A 130 -12.30 8.86 2.80
CA PRO A 130 -11.84 7.48 3.02
C PRO A 130 -13.03 6.53 3.34
N GLY A 131 -12.90 5.28 2.92
CA GLY A 131 -13.86 4.20 3.14
C GLY A 131 -15.25 4.42 2.53
N GLN A 132 -16.21 3.63 2.99
CA GLN A 132 -17.63 3.96 2.83
C GLN A 132 -17.93 5.23 3.64
N PRO A 133 -18.66 6.19 3.07
CA PRO A 133 -19.19 7.27 3.88
C PRO A 133 -20.06 6.67 4.99
N PRO A 134 -20.03 7.22 6.22
CA PRO A 134 -20.96 6.80 7.26
C PRO A 134 -22.39 6.83 6.72
N SER A 135 -23.23 5.87 7.09
CA SER A 135 -24.64 5.88 6.69
C SER A 135 -25.37 6.98 7.47
N TRP A 136 -25.53 8.16 6.88
CA TRP A 136 -26.45 9.18 7.41
C TRP A 136 -27.87 8.87 6.88
N SER A 137 -28.86 8.86 7.78
CA SER A 137 -30.25 8.52 7.47
C SER A 137 -31.09 9.73 7.03
N ASP A 138 -30.53 10.64 6.25
CA ASP A 138 -31.24 11.80 5.72
C ASP A 138 -30.83 12.06 4.27
N GLY A 139 -31.73 11.66 3.36
CA GLY A 139 -31.54 11.76 1.92
C GLY A 139 -31.13 13.15 1.45
N GLY A 140 -29.93 13.25 0.90
CA GLY A 140 -29.44 14.38 0.13
C GLY A 140 -28.52 13.86 -0.96
N GLU A 141 -28.85 14.12 -2.22
CA GLU A 141 -28.01 13.70 -3.34
C GLU A 141 -26.65 14.41 -3.31
N PRO A 142 -25.54 13.73 -3.61
CA PRO A 142 -24.28 14.41 -3.81
C PRO A 142 -24.29 15.10 -5.18
N SER A 143 -24.29 16.43 -5.15
CA SER A 143 -24.00 17.25 -6.33
C SER A 143 -22.55 17.01 -6.77
N LEU A 144 -22.37 16.23 -7.83
CA LEU A 144 -21.09 16.10 -8.54
C LEU A 144 -20.70 17.44 -9.16
N THR A 145 -19.76 18.15 -8.54
CA THR A 145 -19.14 19.33 -9.15
C THR A 145 -17.95 18.87 -9.98
N PHE A 146 -18.13 18.77 -11.29
CA PHE A 146 -17.03 18.55 -12.24
C PHE A 146 -16.14 19.80 -12.30
N ILE A 147 -14.88 19.68 -11.89
CA ILE A 147 -13.83 20.67 -12.16
C ILE A 147 -13.13 20.25 -13.46
N PRO A 148 -12.94 21.16 -14.45
CA PRO A 148 -12.30 20.80 -15.70
C PRO A 148 -10.80 20.54 -15.50
N SER A 149 -10.34 19.45 -16.10
CA SER A 149 -8.94 19.03 -16.16
C SER A 149 -8.09 20.05 -16.93
N GLN A 150 -7.19 20.73 -16.21
CA GLN A 150 -6.11 21.47 -16.86
C GLN A 150 -5.08 20.49 -17.43
N ARG A 151 -4.97 20.54 -18.74
CA ARG A 151 -4.04 19.78 -19.58
C ARG A 151 -2.62 20.26 -19.30
N VAL A 152 -1.78 19.40 -18.73
CA VAL A 152 -0.34 19.65 -18.59
C VAL A 152 0.32 19.35 -19.93
N GLU A 153 0.85 20.39 -20.58
CA GLU A 153 1.66 20.27 -21.79
C GLU A 153 3.11 19.90 -21.45
N GLY A 154 3.75 19.24 -22.41
CA GLY A 154 4.89 18.37 -22.21
C GLY A 154 6.28 19.02 -22.23
N ASN A 155 7.22 18.10 -22.04
CA ASN A 155 8.67 18.14 -22.30
C ASN A 155 9.56 18.77 -21.23
N MET A 156 10.43 17.94 -20.66
CA MET A 156 11.83 17.85 -21.12
C MET A 156 12.52 16.64 -20.48
N SER A 157 13.10 15.79 -21.33
CA SER A 157 13.97 14.68 -20.96
C SER A 157 15.07 15.12 -19.98
N ARG A 158 15.00 14.60 -18.77
CA ARG A 158 16.18 14.37 -17.94
C ARG A 158 16.14 12.90 -17.53
N LYS A 159 17.20 12.19 -17.92
CA LYS A 159 17.49 10.81 -17.56
C LYS A 159 17.30 10.66 -16.04
N ALA A 160 16.39 9.79 -15.63
CA ALA A 160 16.10 9.53 -14.22
C ALA A 160 17.39 9.13 -13.48
N PRO A 161 17.65 9.67 -12.29
CA PRO A 161 18.80 9.26 -11.50
C PRO A 161 18.54 7.87 -10.87
N ALA A 162 19.35 6.90 -11.29
CA ALA A 162 19.58 5.56 -10.73
C ALA A 162 18.34 4.79 -10.23
N ASP A 163 17.67 4.09 -11.16
CA ASP A 163 16.73 2.97 -10.93
C ASP A 163 17.36 1.74 -10.24
N ALA A 164 18.50 1.89 -9.55
CA ALA A 164 19.38 0.78 -9.19
C ALA A 164 18.89 -0.09 -8.01
N ASP A 165 17.93 0.38 -7.21
CA ASP A 165 17.46 -0.32 -6.01
C ASP A 165 15.94 -0.60 -6.01
N ILE A 166 15.23 -0.32 -7.12
CA ILE A 166 13.83 -0.68 -7.28
C ILE A 166 13.76 -2.09 -7.86
N ILE A 167 13.16 -3.01 -7.11
CA ILE A 167 12.99 -4.39 -7.55
C ILE A 167 11.67 -4.60 -8.29
N SER A 168 11.64 -5.60 -9.16
CA SER A 168 10.44 -6.06 -9.83
C SER A 168 9.53 -6.89 -8.91
N ASP A 169 8.34 -7.23 -9.41
CA ASP A 169 7.41 -8.11 -8.67
C ASP A 169 7.94 -9.53 -8.58
N GLU A 170 8.63 -10.00 -9.62
CA GLU A 170 9.27 -11.30 -9.66
C GLU A 170 10.38 -11.37 -8.61
N GLU A 171 11.27 -10.38 -8.55
CA GLU A 171 12.33 -10.30 -7.54
C GLU A 171 11.77 -10.22 -6.11
N LEU A 172 10.68 -9.47 -5.90
CA LEU A 172 10.01 -9.44 -4.61
C LEU A 172 9.47 -10.83 -4.25
N THR A 173 8.82 -11.49 -5.19
CA THR A 173 8.22 -12.83 -5.01
C THR A 173 9.30 -13.86 -4.66
N GLU A 174 10.46 -13.81 -5.31
CA GLU A 174 11.62 -14.65 -4.98
C GLU A 174 12.11 -14.43 -3.54
N LEU A 175 12.21 -13.17 -3.10
CA LEU A 175 12.63 -12.85 -1.74
C LEU A 175 11.64 -13.35 -0.68
N LEU A 176 10.34 -13.28 -0.97
CA LEU A 176 9.28 -13.76 -0.09
C LEU A 176 9.26 -15.29 -0.03
N ALA A 177 9.43 -15.96 -1.18
CA ALA A 177 9.51 -17.41 -1.27
C ALA A 177 10.70 -17.97 -0.47
N ASP A 178 11.88 -17.36 -0.61
CA ASP A 178 13.07 -17.74 0.16
C ASP A 178 12.88 -17.46 1.67
N ALA A 179 12.13 -16.41 2.04
CA ALA A 179 11.86 -16.08 3.44
C ALA A 179 10.99 -17.13 4.15
N GLU A 180 10.11 -17.80 3.40
CA GLU A 180 9.17 -18.81 3.91
C GLU A 180 9.55 -20.25 3.54
N GLY A 181 10.62 -20.45 2.77
CA GLY A 181 11.03 -21.78 2.32
C GLY A 181 10.02 -22.44 1.37
N THR A 182 9.35 -21.65 0.53
CA THR A 182 8.34 -22.05 -0.46
C THR A 182 8.79 -21.66 -1.88
N THR A 183 7.95 -21.83 -2.90
CA THR A 183 8.27 -21.42 -4.28
C THR A 183 7.60 -20.10 -4.64
N PRO A 184 8.17 -19.32 -5.59
CA PRO A 184 7.53 -18.09 -6.07
C PRO A 184 6.10 -18.32 -6.59
N GLU A 185 5.83 -19.45 -7.25
CA GLU A 185 4.51 -19.78 -7.78
C GLU A 185 3.48 -20.02 -6.66
N GLU A 186 3.90 -20.56 -5.50
CA GLU A 186 3.03 -20.72 -4.34
C GLU A 186 2.69 -19.36 -3.72
N ILE A 187 3.65 -18.42 -3.68
CA ILE A 187 3.42 -17.03 -3.26
C ILE A 187 2.43 -16.34 -4.20
N GLU A 188 2.65 -16.41 -5.51
CA GLU A 188 1.78 -15.80 -6.51
C GLU A 188 0.36 -16.37 -6.46
N ARG A 189 0.22 -17.69 -6.38
CA ARG A 189 -1.10 -18.33 -6.26
C ARG A 189 -1.82 -17.87 -4.99
N GLY A 190 -1.12 -17.87 -3.84
CA GLY A 190 -1.71 -17.41 -2.58
C GLY A 190 -2.12 -15.94 -2.62
N ALA A 191 -1.32 -15.09 -3.28
CA ALA A 191 -1.64 -13.68 -3.48
C ALA A 191 -2.85 -13.48 -4.40
N ALA A 192 -2.97 -14.28 -5.45
CA ALA A 192 -4.09 -14.23 -6.38
C ALA A 192 -5.42 -14.74 -5.79
N GLU A 193 -5.35 -15.66 -4.82
CA GLU A 193 -6.52 -16.16 -4.06
C GLU A 193 -6.97 -15.19 -2.96
N LEU A 194 -6.10 -14.26 -2.55
CA LEU A 194 -6.44 -13.20 -1.61
C LEU A 194 -7.27 -12.13 -2.32
N ASP A 195 -8.58 -12.22 -2.13
CA ASP A 195 -9.54 -11.25 -2.64
C ASP A 195 -9.69 -10.12 -1.62
N LEU A 196 -9.29 -8.91 -2.01
CA LEU A 196 -9.39 -7.69 -1.20
C LEU A 196 -10.39 -6.77 -1.87
N ALA A 197 -11.46 -6.46 -1.16
CA ALA A 197 -12.50 -5.55 -1.63
C ALA A 197 -11.94 -4.15 -1.90
N SER A 198 -12.66 -3.41 -2.75
CA SER A 198 -12.34 -2.02 -3.04
C SER A 198 -12.23 -1.21 -1.74
N PRO A 199 -11.28 -0.26 -1.64
CA PRO A 199 -11.18 0.58 -0.46
C PRO A 199 -12.42 1.48 -0.28
N GLU A 200 -13.23 1.65 -1.32
CA GLU A 200 -14.56 2.31 -1.24
C GLU A 200 -15.56 1.53 -0.38
N GLU A 201 -15.39 0.22 -0.26
CA GLU A 201 -16.24 -0.68 0.52
C GLU A 201 -15.70 -0.90 1.94
N ALA A 202 -14.52 -0.35 2.24
CA ALA A 202 -13.88 -0.50 3.53
C ALA A 202 -14.64 0.26 4.62
N THR A 203 -14.69 -0.33 5.82
CA THR A 203 -15.25 0.33 6.99
C THR A 203 -14.18 1.21 7.63
N VAL A 204 -14.48 2.49 7.84
CA VAL A 204 -13.62 3.38 8.63
C VAL A 204 -13.77 3.02 10.10
N VAL A 205 -12.66 2.75 10.79
CA VAL A 205 -12.64 2.41 12.22
C VAL A 205 -11.78 3.42 13.00
N ASP A 206 -12.12 3.62 14.27
CA ASP A 206 -11.27 4.32 15.22
C ASP A 206 -10.21 3.35 15.77
N GLU A 207 -8.97 3.83 15.94
CA GLU A 207 -7.84 3.10 16.56
C GLU A 207 -8.00 2.93 18.09
#